data_AF-A0A428TYS5-F1
#
_entry.id   AF-A0A428TYS5-F1
#
_cell.length_a   1.000
_cell.length_b   1.000
_cell.length_c   1.000
_cell.angle_alpha   90.00
_cell.angle_beta   90.00
_cell.angle_gamma   90.00
#
_symmetry.space_group_name_H-M   'P 1'
#
loop_
_entity.id
_entity.type
_entity.pdbx_description
1 polymer ?
#
loop_
_entity_poly.entity_id
_entity_poly.type
_entity_poly.pdbx_seq_one_letter_code
_entity_poly.pdbx_strand_id
1 'polypeptide(L)'
;MDALSPADTTTAYLGLTSYIAEKRGKQNQQGTMMINVVNTGEEVERANAQIPFHTDLVCDTLSMLTLSSGPVGGSGILASAWTVYNELAESRPDLVRVLSEPDWPFDTHGRDPPYYKRALLYYEDGKVITNYSRRILCGQPSNGPRTPGIPGLTEAQAEAIDALHAIGRRHELKQSMEKGDLRFINNLAIMHRRDPYGDTTHDHRHLLRLWLHSDSQCWKLPLDLQLAWERVFNDDERKEEWHLVQYSSTGEQHVVPVWDDSDPRPPPGPPPVSKCD
;
A
#
# COMPACT_ATOMS: atom_id res chain seq x y z
N MET A 1 14.63 -19.17 3.48
CA MET A 1 14.18 -18.25 4.55
C MET A 1 13.91 -18.95 5.88
N ASP A 2 13.70 -20.27 5.91
CA ASP A 2 13.38 -20.97 7.17
C ASP A 2 14.53 -21.05 8.18
N ALA A 3 15.73 -20.62 7.79
CA ALA A 3 16.89 -20.50 8.68
C ALA A 3 17.05 -19.10 9.31
N LEU A 4 16.28 -18.10 8.87
CA LEU A 4 16.38 -16.73 9.37
C LEU A 4 15.32 -16.48 10.45
N SER A 5 15.71 -15.79 11.52
CA SER A 5 14.73 -15.29 12.48
C SER A 5 13.83 -14.21 11.84
N PRO A 6 12.67 -13.89 12.44
CA PRO A 6 11.84 -12.75 11.99
C PRO A 6 12.62 -11.44 11.96
N ALA A 7 13.52 -11.23 12.93
CA ALA A 7 14.39 -10.06 12.99
C ALA A 7 15.38 -10.06 11.81
N ASP A 8 16.10 -11.17 11.57
CA ASP A 8 17.05 -11.27 10.46
C ASP A 8 16.37 -11.08 9.09
N THR A 9 15.18 -11.67 8.94
CA THR A 9 14.37 -11.54 7.73
C THR A 9 13.97 -10.09 7.51
N THR A 10 13.54 -9.39 8.57
CA THR A 10 13.21 -7.96 8.50
C THR A 10 14.45 -7.12 8.20
N THR A 11 15.58 -7.39 8.84
CA THR A 11 16.85 -6.69 8.58
C THR A 11 17.31 -6.87 7.14
N ALA A 12 17.25 -8.08 6.60
CA ALA A 12 17.55 -8.34 5.19
C ALA A 12 16.60 -7.58 4.26
N TYR A 13 15.30 -7.56 4.57
CA TYR A 13 14.30 -6.81 3.82
C TYR A 13 14.59 -5.29 3.83
N LEU A 14 14.91 -4.74 5.00
CA LEU A 14 15.28 -3.32 5.13
C LEU A 14 16.56 -3.00 4.35
N GLY A 15 17.58 -3.88 4.41
CA GLY A 15 18.80 -3.73 3.64
C GLY A 15 18.55 -3.71 2.13
N LEU A 16 17.75 -4.65 1.61
CA LEU A 16 17.39 -4.71 0.20
C LEU A 16 16.58 -3.49 -0.24
N THR A 17 15.59 -3.07 0.56
CA THR A 17 14.78 -1.89 0.23
C THR A 17 15.61 -0.60 0.22
N SER A 18 16.63 -0.47 1.07
CA SER A 18 17.57 0.67 1.04
C SER A 18 18.39 0.77 -0.24
N TYR A 19 18.61 -0.35 -0.95
CA TYR A 19 19.26 -0.33 -2.27
C TYR A 19 18.32 0.14 -3.38
N ILE A 20 17.02 -0.12 -3.24
CA ILE A 20 16.00 0.31 -4.21
C ILE A 20 15.65 1.79 -4.03
N ALA A 21 15.62 2.26 -2.79
CA ALA A 21 15.16 3.59 -2.45
C ALA A 21 15.71 4.04 -1.08
N GLU A 22 16.17 5.28 -1.02
CA GLU A 22 16.79 5.88 0.14
C GLU A 22 15.78 6.38 1.19
N LYS A 23 14.53 6.67 0.78
CA LYS A 23 13.48 7.21 1.67
C LYS A 23 12.35 6.22 1.89
N ARG A 24 11.75 6.30 3.09
CA ARG A 24 10.60 5.49 3.52
C ARG A 24 9.50 6.41 4.04
N GLY A 25 8.26 6.11 3.70
CA GLY A 25 7.11 6.93 4.07
C GLY A 25 6.44 6.45 5.35
N LYS A 26 5.97 7.40 6.17
CA LYS A 26 5.09 7.13 7.33
C LYS A 26 3.69 6.74 6.86
N GLN A 27 3.27 5.52 7.17
CA GLN A 27 2.09 4.90 6.54
C GLN A 27 0.76 5.14 7.29
N ASN A 28 0.81 5.71 8.50
CA ASN A 28 -0.38 6.01 9.29
C ASN A 28 -0.17 7.28 10.16
N GLN A 29 -1.18 7.63 10.97
CA GLN A 29 -1.12 8.83 11.81
C GLN A 29 -0.13 8.72 12.96
N GLN A 30 0.16 7.49 13.41
CA GLN A 30 1.13 7.20 14.46
C GLN A 30 2.58 7.35 13.99
N GLY A 31 2.80 7.44 12.68
CA GLY A 31 4.16 7.52 12.12
C GLY A 31 4.80 6.14 11.92
N THR A 32 3.99 5.08 11.84
CA THR A 32 4.49 3.73 11.59
C THR A 32 5.17 3.64 10.21
N MET A 33 6.44 3.25 10.20
CA MET A 33 7.26 3.18 8.99
C MET A 33 7.03 1.89 8.21
N MET A 34 6.84 0.76 8.90
CA MET A 34 6.62 -0.57 8.34
C MET A 34 5.30 -1.15 8.84
N ILE A 35 4.41 -1.53 7.91
CA ILE A 35 3.09 -2.05 8.26
C ILE A 35 3.08 -3.57 8.16
N ASN A 36 2.64 -4.21 9.24
CA ASN A 36 2.28 -5.62 9.27
C ASN A 36 0.85 -5.76 8.70
N VAL A 37 0.76 -6.26 7.46
CA VAL A 37 -0.52 -6.50 6.79
C VAL A 37 -1.00 -7.89 7.20
N VAL A 38 -1.67 -7.92 8.36
CA VAL A 38 -2.26 -9.10 9.00
C VAL A 38 -3.73 -8.88 9.27
N ASN A 39 -4.48 -9.96 9.45
CA ASN A 39 -5.81 -9.91 10.03
C ASN A 39 -5.69 -10.08 11.56
N THR A 40 -5.77 -8.98 12.31
CA THR A 40 -5.96 -9.07 13.75
C THR A 40 -7.44 -9.39 13.97
N GLY A 41 -7.78 -10.58 14.50
CA GLY A 41 -9.12 -11.20 14.52
C GLY A 41 -10.34 -10.37 14.99
N GLU A 42 -10.20 -9.10 15.34
CA GLU A 42 -11.27 -8.11 15.43
C GLU A 42 -11.81 -7.68 14.04
N GLU A 43 -11.08 -7.96 12.95
CA GLU A 43 -11.37 -7.47 11.59
C GLU A 43 -11.66 -8.59 10.57
N VAL A 44 -12.28 -9.69 10.98
CA VAL A 44 -12.63 -10.85 10.11
C VAL A 44 -13.36 -10.43 8.83
N GLU A 45 -14.23 -9.42 8.91
CA GLU A 45 -14.94 -8.89 7.72
C GLU A 45 -14.00 -8.27 6.68
N ARG A 46 -12.86 -7.69 7.09
CA ARG A 46 -11.87 -7.10 6.18
C ARG A 46 -11.02 -8.15 5.45
N ALA A 47 -10.83 -9.33 6.02
CA ALA A 47 -10.17 -10.44 5.34
C ALA A 47 -11.06 -11.02 4.22
N ASN A 48 -12.35 -11.17 4.52
CA ASN A 48 -13.35 -11.66 3.58
C ASN A 48 -13.70 -10.65 2.47
N ALA A 49 -13.46 -9.36 2.69
CA ALA A 49 -13.71 -8.33 1.68
C ALA A 49 -12.63 -8.32 0.58
N GLN A 50 -13.09 -8.35 -0.67
CA GLN A 50 -12.26 -8.03 -1.82
C GLN A 50 -11.77 -6.58 -1.74
N ILE A 51 -10.50 -6.35 -2.02
CA ILE A 51 -10.01 -4.98 -2.29
C ILE A 51 -10.04 -4.81 -3.81
N PRO A 52 -10.80 -3.84 -4.36
CA PRO A 52 -10.84 -3.58 -5.79
C PRO A 52 -9.52 -2.97 -6.29
N PHE A 53 -9.38 -2.86 -7.61
CA PHE A 53 -8.23 -2.17 -8.19
C PHE A 53 -8.15 -0.74 -7.68
N HIS A 54 -6.94 -0.38 -7.23
CA HIS A 54 -6.56 0.93 -6.72
C HIS A 54 -5.05 1.10 -6.89
N THR A 55 -4.58 2.28 -6.56
CA THR A 55 -3.18 2.54 -6.21
C THR A 55 -3.14 3.10 -4.80
N ASP A 56 -2.03 2.92 -4.09
CA ASP A 56 -1.85 3.56 -2.79
C ASP A 56 -1.77 5.08 -3.02
N LEU A 57 -2.48 5.88 -2.23
CA LEU A 57 -2.65 7.31 -2.56
C LEU A 57 -1.36 8.12 -2.42
N VAL A 58 -0.43 7.67 -1.59
CA VAL A 58 0.77 8.43 -1.19
C VAL A 58 2.00 7.53 -1.17
N CYS A 59 2.24 6.85 -2.30
CA CYS A 59 3.32 5.89 -2.47
C CYS A 59 3.87 5.99 -3.90
N ASP A 60 5.18 5.96 -4.06
CA ASP A 60 5.82 5.86 -5.38
C ASP A 60 6.16 4.42 -5.70
N THR A 61 6.94 3.78 -4.82
CA THR A 61 7.25 2.36 -4.91
C THR A 61 6.66 1.62 -3.71
N LEU A 62 5.69 0.75 -3.99
CA LEU A 62 5.11 -0.14 -3.00
C LEU A 62 6.01 -1.37 -2.87
N SER A 63 6.55 -1.59 -1.67
CA SER A 63 7.36 -2.76 -1.36
C SER A 63 6.61 -3.70 -0.43
N MET A 64 6.59 -4.99 -0.75
CA MET A 64 5.98 -6.03 0.06
C MET A 64 6.89 -7.25 0.18
N LEU A 65 7.05 -7.75 1.41
CA LEU A 65 7.63 -9.06 1.72
C LEU A 65 6.53 -10.00 2.22
N THR A 66 6.44 -11.19 1.63
CA THR A 66 5.53 -12.24 2.09
C THR A 66 6.18 -13.07 3.20
N LEU A 67 5.65 -12.99 4.43
CA LEU A 67 6.08 -13.86 5.53
C LEU A 67 5.21 -15.13 5.63
N SER A 68 3.94 -15.00 5.27
CA SER A 68 3.00 -16.11 5.12
C SER A 68 1.90 -15.72 4.13
N SER A 69 1.52 -16.63 3.25
CA SER A 69 0.47 -16.40 2.25
C SER A 69 -0.94 -16.66 2.78
N GLY A 70 -1.06 -17.30 3.95
CA GLY A 70 -2.32 -17.80 4.49
C GLY A 70 -2.81 -19.07 3.79
N PRO A 71 -3.89 -19.69 4.29
CA PRO A 71 -4.32 -21.01 3.86
C PRO A 71 -5.16 -20.99 2.58
N VAL A 72 -5.96 -19.93 2.33
CA VAL A 72 -6.84 -19.83 1.16
C VAL A 72 -6.94 -18.39 0.65
N GLY A 73 -6.78 -18.20 -0.67
CA GLY A 73 -7.05 -16.94 -1.36
C GLY A 73 -5.97 -15.87 -1.14
N GLY A 74 -6.36 -14.59 -1.15
CA GLY A 74 -5.47 -13.50 -0.74
C GLY A 74 -4.40 -13.08 -1.74
N SER A 75 -4.51 -13.59 -2.97
CA SER A 75 -3.65 -13.26 -4.10
C SER A 75 -3.60 -11.76 -4.32
N GLY A 76 -2.38 -11.22 -4.36
CA GLY A 76 -2.11 -9.88 -4.86
C GLY A 76 -2.14 -9.91 -6.38
N ILE A 77 -3.00 -9.11 -6.98
CA ILE A 77 -3.23 -9.10 -8.43
C ILE A 77 -2.89 -7.71 -8.95
N LEU A 78 -2.12 -7.68 -10.03
CA LEU A 78 -1.66 -6.45 -10.66
C LEU A 78 -2.36 -6.23 -12.00
N ALA A 79 -2.46 -4.99 -12.42
CA ALA A 79 -2.83 -4.60 -13.78
C ALA A 79 -2.06 -3.33 -14.17
N SER A 80 -1.58 -3.29 -15.41
CA SER A 80 -0.91 -2.10 -15.95
C SER A 80 -1.92 -0.96 -16.10
N ALA A 81 -1.69 0.17 -15.42
CA ALA A 81 -2.52 1.36 -15.55
C ALA A 81 -2.44 1.93 -16.98
N TRP A 82 -1.32 1.75 -17.67
CA TRP A 82 -1.14 2.17 -19.06
C TRP A 82 -1.95 1.32 -20.04
N THR A 83 -2.00 0.00 -19.83
CA THR A 83 -2.88 -0.87 -20.63
C THR A 83 -4.33 -0.46 -20.45
N VAL A 84 -4.74 -0.21 -19.20
CA VAL A 84 -6.11 0.26 -18.90
C VAL A 84 -6.38 1.62 -19.53
N TYR A 85 -5.45 2.57 -19.42
CA TYR A 85 -5.56 3.88 -20.06
C TYR A 85 -5.70 3.77 -21.58
N ASN A 86 -4.87 2.96 -22.25
CA ASN A 86 -4.91 2.82 -23.70
C ASN A 86 -6.26 2.28 -24.18
N GLU A 87 -6.80 1.27 -23.49
CA GLU A 87 -8.11 0.73 -23.82
C GLU A 87 -9.24 1.74 -23.59
N LEU A 88 -9.16 2.54 -22.51
CA LEU A 88 -10.07 3.67 -22.31
C LEU A 88 -9.93 4.73 -23.40
N ALA A 89 -8.70 5.11 -23.78
CA ALA A 89 -8.46 6.12 -24.79
C ALA A 89 -8.99 5.70 -26.16
N GLU A 90 -8.91 4.41 -26.49
CA GLU A 90 -9.43 3.84 -27.73
C GLU A 90 -10.96 3.71 -27.72
N SER A 91 -11.53 3.19 -26.63
CA SER A 91 -12.96 2.80 -26.60
C SER A 91 -13.89 3.81 -25.93
N ARG A 92 -13.40 4.58 -24.95
CA ARG A 92 -14.15 5.49 -24.07
C ARG A 92 -13.35 6.74 -23.70
N PRO A 93 -12.91 7.56 -24.69
CA PRO A 93 -12.13 8.77 -24.43
C PRO A 93 -12.91 9.83 -23.63
N ASP A 94 -14.24 9.72 -23.55
CA ASP A 94 -15.09 10.48 -22.63
C ASP A 94 -14.74 10.19 -21.16
N LEU A 95 -14.55 8.92 -20.78
CA LEU A 95 -14.17 8.55 -19.41
C LEU A 95 -12.75 8.97 -19.07
N VAL A 96 -11.84 9.00 -20.04
CA VAL A 96 -10.49 9.57 -19.85
C VAL A 96 -10.58 11.03 -19.40
N ARG A 97 -11.45 11.83 -20.05
CA ARG A 97 -11.68 13.23 -19.65
C ARG A 97 -12.20 13.31 -18.22
N VAL A 98 -13.23 12.52 -17.88
CA VAL A 98 -13.81 12.48 -16.53
C VAL A 98 -12.77 12.13 -15.46
N LEU A 99 -11.88 11.16 -15.73
CA LEU A 99 -10.80 10.79 -14.81
C LEU A 99 -9.75 11.89 -14.62
N SER A 100 -9.57 12.75 -15.61
CA SER A 100 -8.62 13.87 -15.58
C SER A 100 -9.20 15.17 -15.04
N GLU A 101 -10.53 15.29 -14.89
CA GLU A 101 -11.14 16.46 -14.24
C GLU A 101 -10.77 16.51 -12.74
N PRO A 102 -10.37 17.67 -12.19
CA PRO A 102 -9.93 17.78 -10.81
C PRO A 102 -11.09 17.95 -9.82
N ASP A 103 -12.22 17.27 -10.02
CA ASP A 103 -13.46 17.48 -9.26
C ASP A 103 -13.89 16.31 -8.36
N TRP A 104 -13.02 15.29 -8.22
CA TRP A 104 -13.29 14.09 -7.42
C TRP A 104 -13.16 14.35 -5.92
N PRO A 105 -14.16 14.04 -5.09
CA PRO A 105 -14.14 14.38 -3.67
C PRO A 105 -13.41 13.33 -2.82
N PHE A 106 -12.13 13.59 -2.52
CA PHE A 106 -11.30 12.74 -1.67
C PHE A 106 -11.54 13.00 -0.18
N ASP A 107 -12.08 12.01 0.51
CA ASP A 107 -12.35 12.06 1.95
C ASP A 107 -11.06 12.14 2.80
N THR A 108 -11.01 13.10 3.73
CA THR A 108 -9.89 13.26 4.68
C THR A 108 -10.09 12.49 5.99
N HIS A 109 -11.19 11.74 6.12
CA HIS A 109 -11.58 10.93 7.27
C HIS A 109 -11.70 11.74 8.55
N GLY A 110 -12.57 12.75 8.51
CA GLY A 110 -12.88 13.62 9.65
C GLY A 110 -11.88 14.73 9.94
N ARG A 111 -10.93 15.01 9.03
CA ARG A 111 -10.06 16.19 9.14
C ARG A 111 -10.75 17.43 8.54
N ASP A 112 -10.13 18.59 8.73
CA ASP A 112 -10.59 19.85 8.15
C ASP A 112 -9.61 20.30 7.03
N PRO A 113 -10.08 20.57 5.80
CA PRO A 113 -11.45 20.36 5.31
C PRO A 113 -11.85 18.88 5.25
N PRO A 114 -13.16 18.54 5.29
CA PRO A 114 -13.65 17.15 5.31
C PRO A 114 -13.31 16.38 4.03
N TYR A 115 -13.09 17.10 2.92
CA TYR A 115 -12.59 16.54 1.68
C TYR A 115 -11.79 17.59 0.91
N TYR A 116 -11.01 17.13 -0.05
CA TYR A 116 -10.39 17.95 -1.08
C TYR A 116 -10.72 17.36 -2.45
N LYS A 117 -10.47 18.14 -3.51
CA LYS A 117 -10.70 17.68 -4.89
C LYS A 117 -9.41 17.64 -5.68
N ARG A 118 -9.26 16.59 -6.51
CA ARG A 118 -8.17 16.41 -7.47
C ARG A 118 -8.56 15.38 -8.51
N ALA A 119 -7.77 15.24 -9.58
CA ALA A 119 -8.00 14.23 -10.61
C ALA A 119 -7.60 12.82 -10.15
N LEU A 120 -8.04 11.80 -10.89
CA LEU A 120 -7.58 10.42 -10.73
C LEU A 120 -6.51 10.05 -11.76
N LEU A 121 -6.52 10.70 -12.92
CA LEU A 121 -5.65 10.42 -14.05
C LEU A 121 -4.89 11.67 -14.46
N TYR A 122 -3.57 11.56 -14.52
CA TYR A 122 -2.66 12.65 -14.85
C TYR A 122 -1.76 12.24 -16.02
N TYR A 123 -1.22 13.25 -16.70
CA TYR A 123 -0.13 13.08 -17.66
C TYR A 123 0.98 14.07 -17.31
N GLU A 124 2.12 13.56 -16.85
CA GLU A 124 3.26 14.36 -16.42
C GLU A 124 4.55 13.74 -16.98
N ASP A 125 5.41 14.56 -17.57
CA ASP A 125 6.72 14.13 -18.08
C ASP A 125 6.67 12.87 -18.98
N GLY A 126 5.74 12.86 -19.93
CA GLY A 126 5.57 11.75 -20.87
C GLY A 126 4.87 10.52 -20.30
N LYS A 127 4.42 10.54 -19.04
CA LYS A 127 3.92 9.36 -18.32
C LYS A 127 2.48 9.56 -17.87
N VAL A 128 1.66 8.56 -18.13
CA VAL A 128 0.30 8.51 -17.56
C VAL A 128 0.40 8.00 -16.12
N ILE A 129 -0.21 8.73 -15.20
CA ILE A 129 -0.26 8.39 -13.77
C ILE A 129 -1.72 8.20 -13.39
N THR A 130 -2.03 7.03 -12.84
CA THR A 130 -3.35 6.76 -12.25
C THR A 130 -3.20 6.72 -10.75
N ASN A 131 -3.91 7.58 -10.02
CA ASN A 131 -3.86 7.61 -8.56
C ASN A 131 -5.24 7.72 -7.93
N TYR A 132 -5.78 6.59 -7.44
CA TYR A 132 -7.10 6.57 -6.83
C TYR A 132 -7.30 5.39 -5.87
N SER A 133 -8.27 5.56 -4.97
CA SER A 133 -8.80 4.48 -4.15
C SER A 133 -10.31 4.63 -4.04
N ARG A 134 -11.05 3.59 -4.46
CA ARG A 134 -12.52 3.56 -4.33
C ARG A 134 -12.99 3.76 -2.91
N ARG A 135 -12.24 3.24 -1.93
CA ARG A 135 -12.54 3.39 -0.51
C ARG A 135 -12.69 4.86 -0.11
N ILE A 136 -11.82 5.71 -0.62
CA ILE A 136 -11.79 7.14 -0.30
C ILE A 136 -12.92 7.90 -0.99
N LEU A 137 -13.32 7.44 -2.18
CA LEU A 137 -14.35 8.09 -3.00
C LEU A 137 -15.77 7.61 -2.69
N CYS A 138 -15.94 6.40 -2.16
CA CYS A 138 -17.25 5.78 -1.96
C CYS A 138 -17.52 5.32 -0.51
N GLY A 139 -16.49 5.26 0.34
CA GLY A 139 -16.55 4.55 1.63
C GLY A 139 -16.39 3.03 1.45
N GLN A 140 -16.47 2.28 2.54
CA GLN A 140 -16.45 0.80 2.49
C GLN A 140 -17.28 0.24 3.65
N PRO A 141 -18.11 -0.81 3.42
CA PRO A 141 -18.97 -1.37 4.47
C PRO A 141 -18.23 -1.71 5.77
N SER A 142 -17.05 -2.33 5.68
CA SER A 142 -16.24 -2.73 6.83
C SER A 142 -15.52 -1.58 7.56
N ASN A 143 -15.47 -0.38 6.96
CA ASN A 143 -14.71 0.77 7.48
C ASN A 143 -15.59 2.00 7.70
N GLY A 144 -16.91 1.85 7.55
CA GLY A 144 -17.89 2.91 7.70
C GLY A 144 -18.11 3.76 6.44
N PRO A 145 -19.12 4.64 6.48
CA PRO A 145 -19.40 5.59 5.41
C PRO A 145 -18.31 6.65 5.33
N ARG A 146 -18.33 7.42 4.23
CA ARG A 146 -17.51 8.64 4.12
C ARG A 146 -17.90 9.69 5.17
N THR A 147 -16.97 10.60 5.48
CA THR A 147 -17.22 11.77 6.34
C THR A 147 -18.50 12.48 5.89
N PRO A 148 -19.43 12.83 6.82
CA PRO A 148 -20.66 13.54 6.45
C PRO A 148 -20.40 14.84 5.70
N GLY A 149 -21.24 15.16 4.72
CA GLY A 149 -21.15 16.39 3.93
C GLY A 149 -20.29 16.32 2.66
N ILE A 150 -19.63 15.18 2.41
CA ILE A 150 -18.91 14.96 1.14
C ILE A 150 -19.92 14.66 0.01
N PRO A 151 -19.84 15.35 -1.14
CA PRO A 151 -20.74 15.09 -2.26
C PRO A 151 -20.59 13.67 -2.79
N GLY A 152 -21.70 13.10 -3.27
CA GLY A 152 -21.70 11.85 -4.04
C GLY A 152 -20.89 12.00 -5.34
N LEU A 153 -20.51 10.85 -5.91
CA LEU A 153 -19.98 10.84 -7.27
C LEU A 153 -21.10 11.11 -8.28
N THR A 154 -20.78 11.80 -9.38
CA THR A 154 -21.68 11.89 -10.53
C THR A 154 -21.80 10.51 -11.21
N GLU A 155 -22.82 10.32 -12.06
CA GLU A 155 -22.96 9.07 -12.83
C GLU A 155 -21.73 8.81 -13.71
N ALA A 156 -21.19 9.84 -14.36
CA ALA A 156 -19.98 9.73 -15.17
C ALA A 156 -18.74 9.35 -14.34
N GLN A 157 -18.60 9.92 -13.12
CA GLN A 157 -17.52 9.55 -12.20
C GLN A 157 -17.67 8.09 -11.72
N ALA A 158 -18.87 7.66 -11.36
CA ALA A 158 -19.14 6.28 -10.98
C ALA A 158 -18.81 5.30 -12.13
N GLU A 159 -19.25 5.63 -13.35
CA GLU A 159 -18.95 4.85 -14.55
C GLU A 159 -17.44 4.78 -14.83
N ALA A 160 -16.72 5.89 -14.67
CA ALA A 160 -15.29 5.95 -14.95
C ALA A 160 -14.47 5.03 -14.02
N ILE A 161 -14.75 5.03 -12.71
CA ILE A 161 -14.06 4.11 -11.79
C ILE A 161 -14.46 2.65 -12.04
N ASP A 162 -15.70 2.39 -12.45
CA ASP A 162 -16.21 1.07 -12.87
C ASP A 162 -15.49 0.57 -14.11
N ALA A 163 -15.26 1.43 -15.10
CA ALA A 163 -14.48 1.10 -16.28
C ALA A 163 -13.02 0.77 -15.92
N LEU A 164 -12.35 1.56 -15.06
CA LEU A 164 -10.99 1.25 -14.57
C LEU A 164 -10.93 -0.14 -13.96
N HIS A 165 -11.89 -0.48 -13.11
CA HIS A 165 -11.94 -1.80 -12.46
C HIS A 165 -12.21 -2.92 -13.47
N ALA A 166 -13.21 -2.75 -14.34
CA ALA A 166 -13.61 -3.77 -15.31
C ALA A 166 -12.52 -4.05 -16.35
N ILE A 167 -11.82 -3.03 -16.83
CA ILE A 167 -10.69 -3.18 -17.75
C ILE A 167 -9.50 -3.80 -17.01
N GLY A 168 -9.18 -3.32 -15.79
CA GLY A 168 -8.13 -3.94 -14.97
C GLY A 168 -8.37 -5.44 -14.74
N ARG A 169 -9.62 -5.86 -14.56
CA ARG A 169 -10.03 -7.27 -14.42
C ARG A 169 -9.81 -8.10 -15.69
N ARG A 170 -9.79 -7.49 -16.89
CA ARG A 170 -9.47 -8.20 -18.14
C ARG A 170 -7.97 -8.44 -18.31
N HIS A 171 -7.14 -7.56 -17.73
CA HIS A 171 -5.68 -7.57 -17.85
C HIS A 171 -4.99 -7.97 -16.54
N GLU A 172 -5.61 -8.87 -15.78
CA GLU A 172 -5.05 -9.33 -14.51
C GLU A 172 -3.75 -10.11 -14.70
N LEU A 173 -2.70 -9.64 -14.05
CA LEU A 173 -1.51 -10.42 -13.79
C LEU A 173 -1.59 -10.98 -12.37
N LYS A 174 -1.91 -12.27 -12.28
CA LYS A 174 -1.87 -13.01 -11.02
C LYS A 174 -0.46 -13.54 -10.79
N GLN A 175 0.14 -13.17 -9.68
CA GLN A 175 1.45 -13.65 -9.27
C GLN A 175 1.30 -14.71 -8.19
N SER A 176 2.25 -15.65 -8.13
CA SER A 176 2.41 -16.48 -6.95
C SER A 176 2.73 -15.59 -5.75
N MET A 177 2.33 -16.07 -4.57
CA MET A 177 2.74 -15.49 -3.30
C MET A 177 3.23 -16.64 -2.44
N GLU A 178 4.53 -16.70 -2.27
CA GLU A 178 5.21 -17.68 -1.43
C GLU A 178 6.00 -16.97 -0.33
N LYS A 179 6.27 -17.70 0.76
CA LYS A 179 7.08 -17.18 1.85
C LYS A 179 8.45 -16.78 1.32
N GLY A 180 8.75 -15.50 1.48
CA GLY A 180 9.98 -14.88 1.05
C GLY A 180 9.93 -14.12 -0.27
N ASP A 181 8.80 -14.18 -0.98
CA ASP A 181 8.61 -13.36 -2.15
C ASP A 181 8.68 -11.87 -1.80
N LEU A 182 9.52 -11.16 -2.55
CA LEU A 182 9.66 -9.71 -2.52
C LEU A 182 9.03 -9.12 -3.76
N ARG A 183 8.22 -8.08 -3.56
CA ARG A 183 7.60 -7.33 -4.65
C ARG A 183 7.86 -5.86 -4.49
N PHE A 184 8.39 -5.26 -5.56
CA PHE A 184 8.53 -3.81 -5.72
C PHE A 184 7.64 -3.40 -6.88
N ILE A 185 6.66 -2.54 -6.60
CA ILE A 185 5.65 -2.14 -7.56
C ILE A 185 5.74 -0.63 -7.73
N ASN A 186 5.92 -0.16 -8.97
CA ASN A 186 5.71 1.24 -9.30
C ASN A 186 4.22 1.55 -9.16
N ASN A 187 3.85 2.18 -8.05
CA ASN A 187 2.49 2.46 -7.65
C ASN A 187 1.80 3.52 -8.52
N LEU A 188 2.56 4.30 -9.29
CA LEU A 188 2.02 5.29 -10.24
C LEU A 188 1.58 4.65 -11.56
N ALA A 189 2.15 3.49 -11.90
CA ALA A 189 1.98 2.82 -13.18
C ALA A 189 1.20 1.50 -13.11
N ILE A 190 1.09 0.92 -11.92
CA ILE A 190 0.49 -0.39 -11.69
C ILE A 190 -0.65 -0.24 -10.69
N MET A 191 -1.84 -0.65 -11.09
CA MET A 191 -2.96 -0.83 -10.17
C MET A 191 -2.84 -2.20 -9.52
N HIS A 192 -3.18 -2.28 -8.24
CA HIS A 192 -3.22 -3.53 -7.50
C HIS A 192 -4.57 -3.74 -6.84
N ARG A 193 -4.89 -5.01 -6.64
CA ARG A 193 -6.08 -5.45 -5.94
C ARG A 193 -5.78 -6.73 -5.16
N ARG A 194 -6.72 -7.12 -4.30
CA ARG A 194 -6.60 -8.33 -3.49
C ARG A 194 -7.87 -9.15 -3.60
N ASP A 195 -7.74 -10.44 -3.87
CA ASP A 195 -8.85 -11.38 -3.71
C ASP A 195 -9.25 -11.49 -2.22
N PRO A 196 -10.51 -11.86 -1.92
CA PRO A 196 -10.88 -12.33 -0.60
C PRO A 196 -9.95 -13.43 -0.10
N TYR A 197 -9.78 -13.52 1.22
CA TYR A 197 -9.00 -14.59 1.84
C TYR A 197 -9.59 -14.96 3.19
N GLY A 198 -9.31 -16.20 3.60
CA GLY A 198 -9.68 -16.70 4.91
C GLY A 198 -8.44 -17.15 5.65
N ASP A 199 -8.30 -16.71 6.90
CA ASP A 199 -7.30 -17.22 7.83
C ASP A 199 -7.92 -18.31 8.72
N THR A 200 -7.07 -19.17 9.29
CA THR A 200 -7.48 -20.11 10.36
C THR A 200 -6.94 -19.62 11.70
N THR A 201 -7.21 -20.33 12.80
CA THR A 201 -6.62 -20.00 14.10
C THR A 201 -5.09 -20.08 14.09
N HIS A 202 -4.51 -20.95 13.25
CA HIS A 202 -3.07 -21.25 13.24
C HIS A 202 -2.33 -20.71 12.01
N ASP A 203 -3.03 -20.53 10.89
CA ASP A 203 -2.44 -20.08 9.62
C ASP A 203 -3.07 -18.77 9.18
N HIS A 204 -2.24 -17.73 9.12
CA HIS A 204 -2.65 -16.39 8.75
C HIS A 204 -1.81 -15.86 7.61
N ARG A 205 -2.43 -15.08 6.72
CA ARG A 205 -1.70 -14.27 5.75
C ARG A 205 -0.99 -13.12 6.47
N HIS A 206 0.31 -12.99 6.21
CA HIS A 206 1.14 -11.96 6.82
C HIS A 206 2.15 -11.41 5.81
N LEU A 207 2.02 -10.12 5.49
CA LEU A 207 3.00 -9.37 4.70
C LEU A 207 3.59 -8.21 5.49
N LEU A 208 4.86 -7.89 5.22
CA LEU A 208 5.44 -6.60 5.59
C LEU A 208 5.32 -5.64 4.41
N ARG A 209 4.82 -4.42 4.65
CA ARG A 209 4.70 -3.38 3.63
C ARG A 209 5.54 -2.15 3.97
N LEU A 210 6.23 -1.62 2.98
CA LEU A 210 6.91 -0.33 3.01
C LEU A 210 6.44 0.53 1.83
N TRP A 211 6.32 1.84 2.05
CA TRP A 211 6.26 2.83 0.98
C TRP A 211 7.64 3.43 0.81
N LEU A 212 8.15 3.38 -0.41
CA LEU A 212 9.52 3.74 -0.75
C LEU A 212 9.55 4.89 -1.76
N HIS A 213 10.58 5.73 -1.64
CA HIS A 213 10.87 6.80 -2.58
C HIS A 213 12.38 6.87 -2.88
N SER A 214 12.71 7.05 -4.16
CA SER A 214 14.06 7.38 -4.59
C SER A 214 14.07 8.70 -5.36
N ASP A 215 14.84 9.67 -4.90
CA ASP A 215 14.97 11.01 -5.49
C ASP A 215 15.47 10.93 -6.93
N SER A 216 16.25 9.90 -7.26
CA SER A 216 16.86 9.71 -8.59
C SER A 216 16.01 8.91 -9.57
N GLN A 217 15.08 8.07 -9.08
CA GLN A 217 14.28 7.16 -9.91
C GLN A 217 12.78 7.49 -9.91
N CYS A 218 12.31 8.35 -8.99
CA CYS A 218 10.90 8.70 -8.90
C CYS A 218 10.43 9.42 -10.16
N TRP A 219 9.18 9.20 -10.53
CA TRP A 219 8.56 10.01 -11.56
C TRP A 219 8.25 11.39 -11.00
N LYS A 220 8.30 12.41 -11.86
CA LYS A 220 7.79 13.72 -11.51
C LYS A 220 6.30 13.62 -11.18
N LEU A 221 5.92 14.02 -9.97
CA LEU A 221 4.53 14.03 -9.54
C LEU A 221 3.83 15.33 -9.97
N PRO A 222 2.54 15.29 -10.32
CA PRO A 222 1.68 16.47 -10.38
C PRO A 222 1.57 17.16 -9.01
N LEU A 223 1.32 18.46 -8.97
CA LEU A 223 1.30 19.27 -7.74
C LEU A 223 0.38 18.68 -6.65
N ASP A 224 -0.83 18.25 -7.01
CA ASP A 224 -1.79 17.67 -6.06
C ASP A 224 -1.26 16.40 -5.38
N LEU A 225 -0.46 15.59 -6.10
CA LEU A 225 0.16 14.39 -5.55
C LEU A 225 1.42 14.71 -4.75
N GLN A 226 2.19 15.74 -5.15
CA GLN A 226 3.35 16.21 -4.39
C GLN A 226 2.97 16.64 -2.98
N LEU A 227 1.88 17.40 -2.81
CA LEU A 227 1.44 17.87 -1.49
C LEU A 227 1.07 16.72 -0.55
N ALA A 228 0.43 15.67 -1.08
CA ALA A 228 0.14 14.47 -0.31
C ALA A 228 1.43 13.72 0.04
N TRP A 229 2.32 13.60 -0.94
CA TRP A 229 3.62 12.94 -0.81
C TRP A 229 4.50 13.58 0.28
N GLU A 230 4.60 14.92 0.31
CA GLU A 230 5.44 15.64 1.29
C GLU A 230 5.03 15.31 2.73
N ARG A 231 3.73 15.20 3.00
CA ARG A 231 3.18 14.84 4.32
C ARG A 231 3.55 13.42 4.77
N VAL A 232 4.08 12.57 3.90
CA VAL A 232 4.42 11.18 4.21
C VAL A 232 5.94 10.97 4.23
N PHE A 233 6.66 11.62 3.32
CA PHE A 233 8.10 11.40 3.13
C PHE A 233 8.99 12.53 3.67
N ASN A 234 8.46 13.75 3.83
CA ASN A 234 9.16 14.91 4.41
C ASN A 234 8.43 15.44 5.66
N ASP A 235 7.84 14.53 6.43
CA ASP A 235 7.19 14.89 7.68
C ASP A 235 8.19 14.80 8.83
N ASP A 236 8.51 15.95 9.44
CA ASP A 236 9.37 16.05 10.62
C ASP A 236 8.58 16.15 11.94
N GLU A 237 7.24 16.18 11.88
CA GLU A 237 6.35 16.41 13.03
C GLU A 237 6.04 15.11 13.77
N ARG A 238 5.68 14.03 13.06
CA ARG A 238 5.41 12.74 13.70
C ARG A 238 6.72 12.01 14.03
N LYS A 239 6.76 11.32 15.17
CA LYS A 239 7.86 10.39 15.45
C LYS A 239 7.78 9.18 14.51
N GLU A 240 8.92 8.59 14.20
CA GLU A 240 8.95 7.31 13.48
C GLU A 240 8.68 6.16 14.44
N GLU A 241 7.72 5.30 14.10
CA GLU A 241 7.44 4.08 14.82
C GLU A 241 7.80 2.86 13.96
N TRP A 242 8.62 1.99 14.52
CA TRP A 242 9.01 0.74 13.88
C TRP A 242 8.40 -0.40 14.67
N HIS A 243 7.73 -1.32 14.00
CA HIS A 243 7.16 -2.52 14.61
C HIS A 243 7.78 -3.77 14.01
N LEU A 244 8.25 -4.69 14.85
CA LEU A 244 8.66 -6.03 14.46
C LEU A 244 7.55 -7.01 14.82
N VAL A 245 7.38 -8.04 14.02
CA VAL A 245 6.56 -9.17 14.44
C VAL A 245 7.42 -10.14 15.21
N GLN A 246 6.95 -10.43 16.42
CA GLN A 246 7.42 -11.54 17.22
C GLN A 246 6.37 -12.65 17.16
N TYR A 247 6.84 -13.88 17.00
CA TYR A 247 6.00 -15.06 17.12
C TYR A 247 6.23 -15.65 18.52
N SER A 248 5.17 -15.92 19.25
CA SER A 248 5.26 -16.65 20.52
C SER A 248 5.72 -18.09 20.26
N SER A 249 6.14 -18.79 21.32
CA SER A 249 6.47 -20.22 21.25
C SER A 249 5.28 -21.11 20.86
N THR A 250 4.05 -20.61 20.96
CA THR A 250 2.81 -21.27 20.53
C THR A 250 2.39 -20.90 19.11
N GLY A 251 3.16 -20.05 18.41
CA GLY A 251 2.86 -19.59 17.06
C GLY A 251 1.91 -18.38 16.99
N GLU A 252 1.53 -17.82 18.14
CA GLU A 252 0.72 -16.59 18.19
C GLU A 252 1.55 -15.39 17.74
N GLN A 253 0.93 -14.53 16.94
CA GLN A 253 1.60 -13.35 16.39
C GLN A 253 1.40 -12.15 17.31
N HIS A 254 2.49 -11.54 17.74
CA HIS A 254 2.49 -10.28 18.44
C HIS A 254 3.25 -9.25 17.60
N VAL A 255 2.55 -8.20 17.17
CA VAL A 255 3.21 -7.01 16.62
C VAL A 255 3.66 -6.18 17.80
N VAL A 256 4.97 -6.03 17.96
CA VAL A 256 5.55 -5.25 19.06
C VAL A 256 6.39 -4.10 18.51
N PRO A 257 6.44 -2.95 19.22
CA PRO A 257 7.41 -1.92 18.92
C PRO A 257 8.83 -2.49 18.90
N VAL A 258 9.61 -2.09 17.90
CA VAL A 258 11.03 -2.47 17.82
C VAL A 258 11.78 -1.90 19.00
N TRP A 259 11.47 -0.65 19.38
CA TRP A 259 12.09 0.06 20.49
C TRP A 259 11.08 0.48 21.54
N ASP A 260 11.42 0.21 22.79
CA ASP A 260 10.80 0.77 23.98
C ASP A 260 11.79 1.82 24.53
N ASP A 261 11.44 3.10 24.43
CA ASP A 261 12.25 4.21 24.96
C ASP A 261 12.48 4.11 26.49
N SER A 262 11.79 3.19 27.18
CA SER A 262 11.99 2.89 28.61
C SER A 262 12.98 1.75 28.90
N ASP A 263 13.46 1.01 27.89
CA ASP A 263 14.50 -0.02 28.04
C ASP A 263 15.91 0.57 27.74
N PRO A 264 16.78 0.75 28.75
CA PRO A 264 18.07 1.43 28.60
C PRO A 264 19.15 0.58 27.90
N ARG A 265 18.82 -0.63 27.42
CA ARG A 265 19.80 -1.53 26.80
C ARG A 265 19.96 -1.19 25.32
N PRO A 266 21.17 -0.84 24.85
CA PRO A 266 21.41 -0.69 23.42
C PRO A 266 21.19 -2.04 22.71
N PRO A 267 20.80 -2.04 21.42
CA PRO A 267 20.59 -3.26 20.66
C PRO A 267 21.86 -4.13 20.72
N PRO A 268 21.72 -5.47 20.77
CA PRO A 268 22.87 -6.36 20.71
C PRO A 268 23.61 -6.08 19.41
N GLY A 269 24.88 -5.68 19.54
CA GLY A 269 25.75 -5.47 18.39
C GLY A 269 25.87 -6.75 17.55
N PRO A 270 26.22 -6.63 16.26
CA PRO A 270 26.45 -7.80 15.43
C PRO A 270 27.47 -8.73 16.12
N PRO A 271 27.27 -10.07 16.08
CA PRO A 271 28.23 -10.99 16.66
C PRO A 271 29.61 -10.75 16.06
N PRO A 272 30.69 -10.87 16.83
CA PRO A 272 32.04 -10.67 16.31
C PRO A 272 32.26 -11.63 15.16
N VAL A 273 32.61 -11.08 13.99
CA VAL A 273 32.98 -11.86 12.81
C VAL A 273 34.28 -12.58 13.15
N SER A 274 34.21 -13.89 13.41
CA SER A 274 35.41 -14.71 13.48
C SER A 274 36.04 -14.70 12.10
N LYS A 275 37.26 -14.19 12.00
CA LYS A 275 38.05 -14.34 10.77
C LYS A 275 38.11 -15.82 10.42
N CYS A 276 37.69 -16.17 9.21
CA CYS A 276 37.98 -17.49 8.65
C CYS A 276 39.49 -17.57 8.47
N ASP A 277 40.11 -18.55 9.13
CA ASP A 277 41.47 -19.02 8.83
C ASP A 277 41.49 -19.79 7.50
#